data_AF-A0A2E3MV59-F1
#
_entry.id   AF-A0A2E3MV59-F1
#
_cell.length_a   1.000
_cell.length_b   1.000
_cell.length_c   1.000
_cell.angle_alpha   90.00
_cell.angle_beta   90.00
_cell.angle_gamma   90.00
#
_symmetry.space_group_name_H-M   'P 1'
#
loop_
_entity.id
_entity.type
_entity.pdbx_description
1 polymer ?
#
loop_
_entity_poly.entity_id
_entity_poly.type
_entity_poly.pdbx_seq_one_letter_code
_entity_poly.pdbx_strand_id
1 'polypeptide(L)' 'MVHKALRFIGQAMQVTGLLVLPLAMAMQLTNSLQRALQVSQMVFMAIFGICMFLIGMILTNVGRE' A
#
# COMPACT_ATOMS: atom_id res chain seq x y z
N MET A 1 9.12 -18.71 -16.39
CA MET A 1 9.64 -17.35 -16.06
C MET A 1 8.54 -16.42 -15.56
N VAL A 2 7.35 -16.42 -16.19
CA VAL A 2 6.22 -15.53 -15.85
C VAL A 2 5.71 -15.67 -14.41
N HIS A 3 5.51 -16.89 -13.89
CA HIS A 3 5.06 -17.11 -12.50
C HIS A 3 6.04 -16.57 -11.45
N LYS A 4 7.35 -16.72 -11.69
CA LYS A 4 8.40 -16.21 -10.79
C LYS A 4 8.41 -14.67 -10.75
N ALA A 5 8.16 -14.02 -11.89
CA ALA A 5 8.03 -12.56 -11.99
C ALA A 5 6.75 -12.06 -11.29
N LEU A 6 5.60 -12.72 -11.49
CA LEU A 6 4.34 -12.40 -10.82
C LEU A 6 4.46 -12.47 -9.30
N ARG A 7 5.17 -13.49 -8.80
CA ARG A 7 5.45 -13.64 -7.38
C ARG A 7 6.32 -12.50 -6.82
N PHE A 8 7.36 -12.10 -7.54
CA PHE A 8 8.21 -10.98 -7.14
C PHE A 8 7.46 -9.64 -7.15
N ILE A 9 6.67 -9.39 -8.20
CA ILE A 9 5.86 -8.17 -8.33
C ILE A 9 4.83 -8.11 -7.21
N GLY A 10 4.13 -9.22 -6.93
CA GLY A 10 3.15 -9.28 -5.85
C GLY A 10 3.76 -9.06 -4.47
N GLN A 11 4.95 -9.61 -4.20
CA GLN A 11 5.68 -9.36 -2.96
C GLN A 11 6.15 -7.91 -2.84
N ALA A 12 6.65 -7.31 -3.93
CA ALA A 12 7.04 -5.91 -3.95
C ALA A 12 5.84 -4.99 -3.67
N MET A 13 4.69 -5.25 -4.31
CA MET A 13 3.45 -4.50 -4.07
C MET A 13 2.93 -4.62 -2.63
N GLN A 14 3.05 -5.81 -2.02
CA GLN A 14 2.72 -5.99 -0.60
C GLN A 14 3.62 -5.16 0.31
N VAL A 15 4.94 -5.19 0.08
CA VAL A 15 5.89 -4.37 0.86
C VAL A 15 5.60 -2.89 0.68
N THR A 16 5.34 -2.42 -0.55
CA THR A 16 4.97 -1.03 -0.81
C THR A 16 3.67 -0.65 -0.12
N GLY A 17 2.61 -1.47 -0.19
CA GLY A 17 1.35 -1.22 0.51
C GLY A 17 1.52 -1.15 2.03
N LEU A 18 2.39 -1.99 2.58
CA LEU A 18 2.68 -2.01 4.02
C LEU A 18 3.52 -0.82 4.48
N LEU A 19 4.38 -0.27 3.61
CA LEU A 19 5.14 0.96 3.85
C LEU A 19 4.31 2.24 3.74
N VAL A 20 3.27 2.25 2.90
CA VAL A 20 2.36 3.39 2.74
C VAL A 20 1.60 3.72 4.03
N LEU A 21 1.25 2.70 4.83
CA LEU A 21 0.53 2.86 6.10
C LEU A 21 1.30 3.71 7.15
N PRO A 22 2.54 3.36 7.54
CA PRO A 22 3.33 4.19 8.46
C PRO A 22 3.72 5.53 7.85
N LEU A 23 3.88 5.63 6.52
CA LEU A 23 4.09 6.91 5.85
C LEU A 23 2.88 7.84 6.01
N ALA A 24 1.66 7.32 5.87
CA ALA A 24 0.44 8.08 6.11
C ALA A 24 0.36 8.56 7.57
N MET A 25 0.79 7.74 8.54
CA MET A 25 0.88 8.16 9.94
C MET A 25 1.97 9.22 10.18
N ALA A 26 3.13 9.11 9.54
CA ALA A 26 4.21 10.09 9.65
C ALA A 26 3.81 11.47 9.08
N MET A 27 3.05 11.48 7.99
CA MET A 27 2.47 12.71 7.43
C MET A 27 1.45 13.35 8.38
N GLN A 28 0.73 12.54 9.16
CA GLN A 28 -0.19 13.02 10.18
C GLN A 28 0.54 13.73 11.34
N LEU A 29 1.67 13.16 11.79
CA LEU A 29 2.53 13.75 12.83
C LEU A 29 3.14 15.09 12.39
N THR A 30 3.62 15.18 11.16
CA THR A 30 4.26 16.39 10.62
C THR A 30 3.27 17.50 10.25
N ASN A 31 2.02 17.18 9.89
CA ASN A 31 1.01 18.16 9.48
C ASN A 31 -0.01 18.59 10.55
N SER A 32 0.37 18.54 11.82
CA SER A 32 -0.43 19.03 12.96
C SER A 32 -0.96 20.48 12.81
N LEU A 33 -0.52 21.24 11.80
CA LEU A 33 -0.83 22.64 11.51
C LEU A 33 -2.00 22.89 10.51
N GLN A 34 -2.52 21.90 9.77
CA GLN A 34 -3.49 22.14 8.67
C GLN A 34 -4.69 21.14 8.67
N ARG A 35 -5.51 21.17 9.72
CA ARG A 35 -6.44 20.10 10.17
C ARG A 35 -7.61 19.68 9.25
N ALA A 36 -8.10 20.49 8.31
CA ALA A 36 -9.44 20.23 7.73
C ALA A 36 -9.44 19.44 6.40
N LEU A 37 -8.42 19.59 5.55
CA LEU A 37 -8.38 18.97 4.21
C LEU A 37 -7.62 17.63 4.16
N GLN A 38 -6.97 17.24 5.26
CA GLN A 38 -6.07 16.08 5.28
C GLN A 38 -6.72 14.76 5.72
N VAL A 39 -7.87 14.82 6.40
CA VAL A 39 -8.58 13.61 6.83
C VAL A 39 -9.02 12.78 5.62
N SER A 40 -9.54 13.44 4.58
CA SER A 40 -9.92 12.77 3.33
C SER A 40 -8.69 12.17 2.62
N GLN A 41 -7.59 12.91 2.51
CA GLN A 41 -6.35 12.40 1.92
C GLN A 41 -5.78 11.19 2.67
N MET A 42 -5.79 11.19 4.00
CA MET A 42 -5.36 10.02 4.79
C MET A 42 -6.22 8.80 4.53
N VAL A 43 -7.53 8.96 4.49
CA VAL A 43 -8.46 7.85 4.20
C VAL A 43 -8.21 7.32 2.79
N PHE A 44 -8.02 8.19 1.80
CA PHE A 44 -7.66 7.77 0.44
C PHE A 44 -6.32 7.01 0.41
N MET A 45 -5.31 7.48 1.12
CA MET A 45 -3.99 6.85 1.15
C MET A 45 -4.02 5.49 1.86
N ALA A 46 -4.82 5.36 2.91
CA ALA A 46 -5.05 4.09 3.61
C ALA A 46 -5.80 3.09 2.73
N ILE A 47 -6.90 3.50 2.09
CA ILE A 47 -7.66 2.66 1.16
C ILE A 47 -6.76 2.22 0.01
N PHE A 48 -5.99 3.15 -0.57
CA PHE A 48 -5.05 2.85 -1.63
C PHE A 48 -3.99 1.83 -1.21
N GLY A 49 -3.38 1.99 -0.02
CA GLY A 49 -2.42 1.03 0.52
C GLY A 49 -3.02 -0.37 0.72
N ILE A 50 -4.25 -0.46 1.24
CA ILE A 50 -4.98 -1.72 1.41
C ILE A 50 -5.27 -2.38 0.06
N CYS A 51 -5.76 -1.62 -0.92
CA CYS A 51 -6.03 -2.14 -2.26
C CYS A 51 -4.75 -2.65 -2.94
N MET A 52 -3.65 -1.90 -2.87
CA MET A 52 -2.36 -2.33 -3.41
C MET A 52 -1.85 -3.62 -2.75
N PHE A 53 -2.02 -3.73 -1.44
CA PHE A 53 -1.65 -4.92 -0.69
C PHE A 53 -2.46 -6.15 -1.12
N LEU A 54 -3.79 -6.00 -1.27
CA LEU A 54 -4.68 -7.07 -1.74
C LEU A 54 -4.33 -7.52 -3.17
N ILE A 55 -4.08 -6.58 -4.08
CA ILE A 55 -3.65 -6.89 -5.45
C ILE A 55 -2.31 -7.63 -5.44
N GLY A 56 -1.35 -7.17 -4.62
CA GLY A 56 -0.06 -7.85 -4.45
C GLY A 56 -0.21 -9.25 -3.88
N MET A 57 -1.16 -9.49 -2.97
CA MET A 57 -1.48 -10.81 -2.44
C MET A 57 -2.02 -11.75 -3.53
N ILE A 58 -2.95 -11.27 -4.36
CA ILE A 58 -3.50 -12.05 -5.47
C ILE A 58 -2.41 -12.41 -6.47
N LEU A 59 -1.60 -11.43 -6.91
CA LEU A 59 -0.49 -11.65 -7.84
C LEU A 59 0.55 -12.63 -7.30
N THR A 60 0.81 -12.60 -6.00
CA THR A 60 1.74 -13.54 -5.34
C THR A 60 1.20 -14.96 -5.34
N ASN A 61 -0.10 -15.14 -5.08
CA ASN A 61 -0.73 -16.46 -5.09
C ASN A 61 -0.84 -17.03 -6.51
N VAL A 62 -1.21 -16.21 -7.51
CA VAL A 62 -1.24 -16.61 -8.93
C VAL A 62 0.15 -16.94 -9.48
N GLY A 63 1.20 -16.30 -8.96
CA GLY A 63 2.59 -16.66 -9.29
C GLY A 63 3.13 -17.88 -8.56
N ARG A 64 2.35 -18.47 -7.64
CA ARG A 64 2.72 -19.61 -6.79
C ARG A 64 2.04 -20.91 -7.24
N GLU A 65 0.83 -20.79 -7.81
CA GLU A 65 0.17 -21.82 -8.64
C GLU A 65 0.82 -21.91 -10.03
#